data_AF-A0A7W0A0A2-F1
#
_entry.id   AF-A0A7W0A0A2-F1
#
_cell.length_a   1.000
_cell.length_b   1.000
_cell.length_c   1.000
_cell.angle_alpha   90.00
_cell.angle_beta   90.00
_cell.angle_gamma   90.00
#
_symmetry.space_group_name_H-M   'P 1'
#
loop_
_entity.id
_entity.type
_entity.pdbx_description
1 polymer ?
#
loop_
_entity_poly.entity_id
_entity_poly.type
_entity_poly.pdbx_seq_one_letter_code
_entity_poly.pdbx_strand_id
1 'polypeptide(L)' 'YDFDLNKGYPCPRHKMALKAWGPTTIHRRTWVFMESLPWGPQRPPGDPMLEEV' A
#
# COMPACT_ATOMS: atom_id res chain seq x y z
N TYR A 1 0.30 -12.34 4.03
CA TYR A 1 -0.27 -12.03 2.71
C TYR A 1 -1.25 -13.07 2.21
N ASP A 2 -1.08 -14.37 2.53
CA ASP A 2 -2.07 -15.43 2.24
C ASP A 2 -2.39 -15.57 0.75
N PHE A 3 -1.35 -15.43 -0.08
CA PHE A 3 -1.46 -15.38 -1.55
C PHE A 3 -2.14 -16.62 -2.14
N ASP A 4 -1.96 -17.80 -1.53
CA ASP A 4 -2.59 -19.02 -2.00
C ASP A 4 -4.13 -18.93 -1.97
N LEU A 5 -4.68 -18.20 -1.00
CA LEU A 5 -6.13 -18.08 -0.80
C LEU A 5 -6.72 -16.81 -1.41
N ASN A 6 -5.96 -15.72 -1.54
CA ASN A 6 -6.49 -14.45 -2.07
C ASN A 6 -5.86 -13.97 -3.38
N LYS A 7 -4.85 -14.66 -3.91
CA LYS A 7 -4.19 -14.33 -5.19
C LYS A 7 -3.70 -12.87 -5.29
N GLY A 8 -3.42 -12.22 -4.15
CA GLY A 8 -2.99 -10.83 -4.08
C GLY A 8 -4.13 -9.81 -3.96
N TYR A 9 -5.39 -10.25 -3.93
CA TYR A 9 -6.51 -9.36 -3.68
C TYR A 9 -6.55 -8.86 -2.22
N PRO A 10 -7.08 -7.65 -1.99
CA PRO A 10 -6.96 -6.95 -0.71
C PRO A 10 -7.99 -7.42 0.33
N CYS A 11 -7.92 -8.69 0.72
CA CYS A 11 -8.74 -9.23 1.80
C CYS A 11 -8.23 -8.74 3.18
N PRO A 12 -9.03 -8.87 4.26
CA PRO A 12 -8.64 -8.42 5.60
C PRO A 12 -7.26 -8.98 6.04
N ARG A 13 -7.00 -10.27 5.79
CA ARG A 13 -5.71 -10.90 6.13
C ARG A 13 -4.54 -10.30 5.34
N HIS A 14 -4.74 -9.96 4.07
CA HIS A 14 -3.73 -9.31 3.25
C HIS A 14 -3.45 -7.88 3.73
N LYS A 15 -4.50 -7.10 4.00
CA LYS A 15 -4.40 -5.74 4.54
C LYS A 15 -3.71 -5.71 5.92
N MET A 16 -4.05 -6.64 6.80
CA MET A 16 -3.40 -6.78 8.11
C MET A 16 -1.90 -7.09 7.96
N ALA A 17 -1.53 -8.00 7.07
CA ALA A 17 -0.14 -8.31 6.81
C ALA A 17 0.63 -7.10 6.25
N LEU A 18 0.04 -6.37 5.29
CA LEU A 18 0.61 -5.13 4.76
C LEU A 18 0.85 -4.08 5.87
N LYS A 19 -0.11 -3.94 6.80
CA LYS A 19 0.02 -3.00 7.91
C LYS A 19 1.12 -3.41 8.90
N ALA A 20 1.20 -4.68 9.24
CA ALA A 20 2.15 -5.19 10.25
C ALA A 20 3.59 -5.32 9.71
N TRP A 21 3.75 -5.78 8.47
CA TRP A 21 5.06 -6.21 7.94
C TRP A 21 5.56 -5.39 6.75
N GLY A 22 4.68 -4.62 6.10
CA GLY A 22 5.03 -3.82 4.94
C GLY A 22 5.20 -4.62 3.63
N PRO A 23 5.08 -3.94 2.48
CA PRO A 23 5.07 -4.57 1.17
C PRO A 23 6.38 -5.32 0.89
N THR A 24 6.27 -6.50 0.28
CA THR A 24 7.42 -7.19 -0.34
C THR A 24 7.61 -6.75 -1.80
N THR A 25 8.67 -7.24 -2.45
CA THR A 25 9.03 -6.91 -3.85
C THR A 25 7.92 -7.17 -4.88
N ILE A 26 7.01 -8.11 -4.65
CA ILE A 26 5.92 -8.42 -5.58
C ILE A 26 4.67 -7.55 -5.40
N HIS A 27 4.63 -6.68 -4.38
CA HIS A 27 3.47 -5.84 -4.13
C HIS A 27 3.49 -4.59 -5.00
N ARG A 28 2.33 -4.25 -5.57
CA ARG A 28 2.13 -2.97 -6.27
C ARG A 28 2.10 -1.82 -5.26
N ARG A 29 3.12 -0.97 -5.28
CA ARG A 29 3.24 0.16 -4.33
C ARG A 29 2.39 1.38 -4.68
N THR A 30 1.94 1.51 -5.93
CA THR A 30 1.10 2.61 -6.44
C THR A 30 -0.40 2.37 -6.25
N TRP A 31 -0.78 1.45 -5.36
CA TRP A 31 -2.18 1.16 -5.07
C TRP A 31 -2.68 2.02 -3.89
N VAL A 32 -3.87 2.62 -4.02
CA VAL A 32 -4.43 3.62 -3.08
C VAL A 32 -4.38 3.22 -1.59
N PHE A 33 -4.56 1.94 -1.26
CA PHE A 33 -4.49 1.49 0.13
C PHE A 33 -3.09 1.65 0.74
N MET A 34 -2.03 1.53 -0.08
CA MET A 34 -0.65 1.67 0.37
C MET A 34 -0.36 3.08 0.89
N GLU A 35 -1.04 4.10 0.37
CA GLU A 35 -0.86 5.50 0.81
C GLU A 35 -1.19 5.68 2.30
N SER A 36 -2.13 4.89 2.82
CA SER A 36 -2.53 4.92 4.23
C SER A 36 -1.64 4.11 5.16
N LEU A 37 -0.67 3.36 4.62
CA LEU A 37 0.21 2.51 5.41
C LEU A 37 1.47 3.29 5.80
N PRO A 38 2.12 2.95 6.94
CA PRO A 38 3.43 3.50 7.29
C PRO A 38 4.50 3.29 6.20
N TRP A 39 4.30 2.24 5.41
CA TRP A 39 5.16 1.80 4.30
C TRP A 39 4.79 2.39 2.95
N GLY A 40 3.78 3.26 2.92
CA GLY A 40 3.29 3.93 1.73
C GLY A 40 4.36 4.78 1.06
N PRO A 41 4.11 5.23 -0.18
CA PRO A 41 4.94 6.27 -0.77
C PRO A 41 4.98 7.47 0.19
N GLN A 42 6.18 7.81 0.64
CA GLN A 42 6.42 9.05 1.35
C GLN A 42 6.27 10.16 0.32
N ARG A 43 5.16 10.91 0.36
CA ARG A 43 5.13 12.17 -0.38
C ARG A 43 6.12 13.10 0.30
N PRO A 44 7.09 13.67 -0.43
CA PRO A 44 7.97 14.67 0.15
C PRO A 44 7.11 15.82 0.69
N PRO A 45 7.43 16.36 1.88
CA PRO A 45 6.77 17.57 2.37
C PRO A 45 6.91 18.68 1.32
N GLY A 46 5.79 19.17 0.77
CA GLY A 46 5.78 20.26 -0.20
C GLY A 46 5.68 19.87 -1.68
N ASP A 47 5.20 18.68 -2.03
CA ASP A 47 4.87 18.35 -3.43
C ASP A 47 3.70 19.23 -3.93
N PRO A 48 3.92 20.18 -4.87
CA PRO A 48 2.92 21.17 -5.28
C PRO A 48 1.82 20.59 -6.19
N MET A 49 1.85 19.29 -6.48
CA MET A 49 1.00 18.64 -7.48
C MET A 49 -0.43 18.32 -6.99
N LEU A 50 -0.91 18.90 -5.89
CA LEU A 50 -2.27 18.67 -5.35
C LEU A 50 -3.13 19.94 -5.22
N GLU A 51 -2.64 21.13 -5.59
CA GLU A 51 -3.45 22.36 -5.57
C GLU A 51 -4.23 22.62 -6.87
N GLU A 52 -4.10 21.78 -7.90
CA GLU A 52 -4.86 21.90 -9.15
C GLU A 52 -5.61 20.60 -9.48
N VAL A 53 -6.80 20.41 -8.89
CA VAL A 53 -8.01 19.84 -9.53
C VAL A 53 -9.26 20.11 -8.69
#